data_AF-Q71I18-F1
#
_entry.id   AF-Q71I18-F1
#
_cell.length_a   1.000
_cell.length_b   1.000
_cell.length_c   1.000
_cell.angle_alpha   90.00
_cell.angle_beta   90.00
_cell.angle_gamma   90.00
#
_symmetry.space_group_name_H-M   'P 1'
#
loop_
_entity.id
_entity.type
_entity.pdbx_description
1 polymer ?
#
loop_
_entity_poly.entity_id
_entity_poly.type
_entity_poly.pdbx_seq_one_letter_code
_entity_poly.pdbx_strand_id
1 'polypeptide(L)'
;KVVKASPETAQDLFLSENDFVYQFKRLRLLDGQPFLIEEGFVPIKILPELKEEILQGSLFNYLEDAQNKAVTRSYLTITVSPSSAEDQEALQ
;
A
#
# COMPACT_ATOMS: atom_id res chain seq x y z
N LYS A 1 -3.69 -5.48 8.16
CA LYS A 1 -4.55 -6.69 8.37
C LYS A 1 -4.49 -7.59 7.13
N VAL A 2 -4.78 -8.89 7.25
CA VAL A 2 -4.87 -9.81 6.11
C VAL A 2 -6.30 -9.88 5.62
N VAL A 3 -6.52 -9.72 4.32
CA VAL A 3 -7.84 -9.80 3.68
C VAL A 3 -7.75 -10.61 2.40
N LYS A 4 -8.87 -11.25 2.01
CA LYS A 4 -9.02 -11.86 0.69
C LYS A 4 -9.01 -10.75 -0.36
N ALA A 5 -8.28 -10.93 -1.46
CA ALA A 5 -8.25 -9.95 -2.54
C ALA A 5 -9.67 -9.78 -3.14
N SER A 6 -10.11 -8.53 -3.31
CA SER A 6 -11.32 -8.24 -4.08
C SER A 6 -11.08 -8.57 -5.56
N PRO A 7 -12.12 -8.71 -6.39
CA PRO A 7 -11.93 -8.92 -7.83
C PRO A 7 -11.07 -7.84 -8.50
N GLU A 8 -11.25 -6.58 -8.09
CA GLU A 8 -10.47 -5.44 -8.57
C GLU A 8 -9.00 -5.54 -8.14
N THR A 9 -8.74 -5.70 -6.84
CA THR A 9 -7.37 -5.85 -6.32
C THR A 9 -6.66 -7.07 -6.90
N ALA A 10 -7.38 -8.18 -7.09
CA ALA A 10 -6.82 -9.37 -7.71
C ALA A 10 -6.44 -9.12 -9.18
N GLN A 11 -7.26 -8.37 -9.92
CA GLN A 11 -6.96 -7.99 -11.29
C GLN A 11 -5.74 -7.05 -11.37
N ASP A 12 -5.67 -6.05 -10.51
CA ASP A 12 -4.59 -5.04 -10.50
C ASP A 12 -3.24 -5.62 -10.06
N LEU A 13 -3.27 -6.56 -9.12
CA LEU A 13 -2.07 -7.22 -8.58
C LEU A 13 -1.75 -8.56 -9.26
N PHE A 14 -2.49 -8.93 -10.31
CA PHE A 14 -2.33 -10.18 -11.07
C PHE A 14 -2.41 -11.44 -10.19
N LEU A 15 -3.38 -11.47 -9.27
CA LEU A 15 -3.60 -12.54 -8.30
C LEU A 15 -4.74 -13.47 -8.72
N SER A 16 -4.79 -14.65 -8.11
CA SER A 16 -5.91 -15.59 -8.24
C SER A 16 -7.06 -15.21 -7.30
N GLU A 17 -8.29 -15.65 -7.62
CA GLU A 17 -9.51 -15.31 -6.84
C GLU A 17 -9.49 -15.76 -5.37
N ASN A 18 -8.57 -16.64 -4.97
CA ASN A 18 -8.43 -17.13 -3.61
C ASN A 18 -7.16 -16.63 -2.90
N ASP A 19 -6.48 -15.65 -3.49
CA ASP A 19 -5.30 -15.06 -2.89
C ASP A 19 -5.64 -14.01 -1.84
N PHE A 20 -4.68 -13.83 -0.94
CA PHE A 20 -4.75 -12.91 0.18
C PHE A 20 -3.71 -11.82 0.04
N VAL A 21 -4.06 -10.64 0.53
CA VAL A 21 -3.22 -9.46 0.56
C VAL A 21 -3.16 -8.90 1.98
N TYR A 22 -2.05 -8.29 2.33
CA TYR A 22 -2.01 -7.33 3.42
C TYR A 22 -2.67 -6.04 2.95
N GLN A 23 -3.72 -5.61 3.65
CA GLN A 23 -4.29 -4.27 3.52
C GLN A 23 -3.81 -3.42 4.71
N PHE A 24 -3.30 -2.24 4.39
CA PHE A 24 -2.93 -1.23 5.39
C PHE A 24 -3.35 0.16 4.93
N LYS A 25 -3.46 1.06 5.90
CA LYS A 25 -3.74 2.48 5.70
C LYS A 25 -2.73 3.27 6.52
N ARG A 26 -2.10 4.27 5.92
CA ARG A 26 -1.05 5.09 6.54
C ARG A 26 -1.35 6.56 6.34
N LEU A 27 -1.03 7.36 7.36
CA LEU A 27 -0.94 8.81 7.23
C LEU A 27 0.54 9.14 7.03
N ARG A 28 0.88 9.74 5.89
CA ARG A 28 2.25 10.16 5.61
C ARG A 28 2.41 11.61 6.03
N LEU A 29 3.54 11.87 6.69
CA LEU A 29 3.91 13.19 7.17
C LEU A 29 5.05 13.74 6.31
N LEU A 30 4.99 15.04 6.01
CA LEU A 30 6.05 15.83 5.41
C LEU A 30 6.35 16.97 6.38
N ASP A 31 7.60 17.07 6.84
CA ASP A 31 8.02 18.05 7.86
C ASP A 31 7.14 18.04 9.13
N GLY A 32 6.67 16.84 9.52
CA GLY A 32 5.82 16.64 10.69
C GLY A 32 4.35 17.02 10.49
N GLN A 33 3.95 17.44 9.29
CA GLN A 33 2.56 17.73 8.93
C GLN A 33 1.97 16.61 8.07
N PRO A 34 0.72 16.16 8.32
CA PRO A 34 0.08 15.14 7.49
C PRO A 34 -0.17 15.67 6.08
N PHE A 35 0.19 14.91 5.05
CA PHE A 35 0.04 15.36 3.66
C PHE A 35 -0.62 14.33 2.72
N LEU A 36 -0.66 13.05 3.11
CA LEU A 36 -1.23 11.99 2.28
C LEU A 36 -1.79 10.86 3.15
N ILE A 37 -3.04 10.48 2.88
CA ILE A 37 -3.61 9.22 3.33
C ILE A 37 -3.34 8.19 2.24
N GLU A 38 -2.61 7.15 2.57
CA GLU A 38 -2.25 6.07 1.66
C GLU A 38 -2.98 4.80 2.08
N GLU A 39 -3.75 4.21 1.18
CA GLU A 39 -4.24 2.85 1.31
C GLU A 39 -3.44 1.93 0.38
N GLY A 40 -2.89 0.86 0.93
CA GLY A 40 -1.98 -0.04 0.22
C GLY A 40 -2.37 -1.50 0.37
N PHE A 41 -2.10 -2.27 -0.70
CA PHE A 41 -2.33 -3.70 -0.77
C PHE A 41 -1.05 -4.41 -1.21
N VAL A 42 -0.60 -5.41 -0.45
CA VAL A 42 0.62 -6.18 -0.74
C VAL A 42 0.31 -7.67 -0.76
N PRO A 43 0.61 -8.40 -1.85
CA PRO A 43 0.40 -9.84 -1.90
C PRO A 43 1.24 -10.61 -0.88
N ILE A 44 0.62 -11.48 -0.10
CA ILE A 44 1.31 -12.32 0.89
C ILE A 44 2.34 -13.23 0.20
N LYS A 45 2.06 -13.67 -1.03
CA LYS A 45 2.97 -14.48 -1.83
C LYS A 45 4.32 -13.80 -2.12
N ILE A 46 4.34 -12.46 -2.17
CA ILE A 46 5.55 -11.67 -2.43
C ILE A 46 6.28 -11.33 -1.13
N LEU A 47 5.51 -11.06 -0.07
CA LEU A 47 6.03 -10.72 1.24
C LEU A 47 5.26 -11.52 2.30
N PRO A 48 5.71 -12.74 2.65
CA PRO A 48 4.98 -13.63 3.57
C PRO A 48 4.91 -13.12 5.01
N GLU A 49 5.88 -12.30 5.41
CA GLU A 49 5.96 -11.71 6.74
C GLU A 49 6.10 -10.19 6.62
N LEU A 50 4.96 -9.51 6.61
CA LEU A 50 4.91 -8.05 6.70
C LEU A 50 4.72 -7.63 8.16
N LYS A 51 5.77 -7.08 8.76
CA LYS A 51 5.76 -6.47 10.10
C LYS A 51 5.41 -4.98 10.01
N GLU A 52 4.83 -4.44 11.08
CA GLU A 52 4.48 -3.02 11.18
C GLU A 52 5.71 -2.11 11.07
N GLU A 53 6.87 -2.56 11.57
CA GLU A 53 8.16 -1.84 11.46
C GLU A 53 8.56 -1.59 10.00
N ILE A 54 8.28 -2.56 9.10
CA ILE A 54 8.55 -2.41 7.66
C ILE A 54 7.65 -1.32 7.06
N LEU A 55 6.40 -1.21 7.55
CA LEU A 55 5.44 -0.20 7.11
C LEU A 55 5.77 1.21 7.61
N GLN A 56 6.67 1.38 8.57
CA GLN A 56 7.18 2.70 8.95
C GLN A 56 8.23 3.23 7.98
N GLY A 57 8.82 2.35 7.17
CA GLY A 57 9.84 2.69 6.17
C GLY A 57 9.32 2.65 4.73
N SER A 58 10.28 2.64 3.81
CA SER A 58 10.04 2.40 2.38
C SER A 58 9.92 0.91 2.13
N LEU A 59 8.72 0.46 1.75
CA LEU A 59 8.48 -0.93 1.35
C LEU A 59 9.37 -1.34 0.16
N PHE A 60 9.64 -0.41 -0.77
CA PHE A 60 10.51 -0.66 -1.91
C PHE A 60 11.95 -0.92 -1.48
N ASN A 61 12.50 -0.07 -0.62
CA ASN A 61 13.86 -0.27 -0.09
C ASN A 61 13.94 -1.61 0.65
N TYR A 62 12.92 -1.97 1.43
CA TYR A 62 12.87 -3.26 2.08
C TYR A 62 12.91 -4.43 1.09
N LEU A 63 12.16 -4.36 -0.01
CA LEU A 63 12.15 -5.42 -1.04
C LEU A 63 13.50 -5.52 -1.78
N GLU A 64 14.14 -4.39 -2.04
CA GLU A 64 15.46 -4.36 -2.66
C GLU A 64 16.54 -4.88 -1.73
N ASP A 65 16.64 -4.35 -0.51
CA ASP A 65 17.72 -4.68 0.43
C ASP A 65 17.55 -6.08 1.03
N ALA A 66 16.33 -6.46 1.42
CA ALA A 66 16.08 -7.71 2.13
C ALA A 66 15.76 -8.90 1.21
N GLN A 67 15.20 -8.65 0.02
CA GLN A 67 14.80 -9.71 -0.91
C GLN A 67 15.50 -9.66 -2.28
N ASN A 68 16.36 -8.65 -2.52
CA ASN A 68 17.03 -8.44 -3.81
C ASN A 68 16.04 -8.37 -4.99
N LYS A 69 14.86 -7.79 -4.74
CA LYS A 69 13.80 -7.60 -5.72
C LYS A 69 13.69 -6.12 -6.07
N ALA A 70 14.18 -5.76 -7.25
CA ALA A 70 14.05 -4.40 -7.77
C ALA A 70 12.67 -4.18 -8.41
N VAL A 71 12.11 -2.99 -8.20
CA VAL A 71 10.92 -2.54 -8.92
C VAL A 71 11.34 -2.11 -10.32
N THR A 72 10.72 -2.71 -11.34
CA THR A 72 11.06 -2.44 -12.74
C THR A 72 10.02 -1.58 -13.45
N ARG A 73 8.77 -1.61 -13.01
CA ARG A 73 7.65 -0.93 -13.65
C ARG A 73 6.58 -0.54 -12.65
N SER A 74 5.94 0.60 -12.89
CA SER A 74 4.74 1.04 -12.18
C SER A 74 3.70 1.55 -13.17
N TYR A 75 2.43 1.38 -12.83
CA TYR A 75 1.28 1.91 -13.56
C TYR A 75 0.57 2.87 -12.61
N LEU A 76 0.36 4.12 -13.06
CA LEU A 76 -0.23 5.18 -12.24
C LEU A 76 -1.43 5.79 -12.96
N THR A 77 -2.55 5.83 -12.26
CA THR A 77 -3.76 6.55 -12.68
C THR A 77 -4.00 7.70 -11.70
N ILE A 78 -4.23 8.90 -12.22
CA ILE A 78 -4.47 10.11 -11.42
C ILE A 78 -5.90 10.58 -11.67
N THR A 79 -6.65 10.80 -10.60
CA THR A 79 -8.04 11.28 -10.62
C THR A 79 -8.22 12.45 -9.67
N VAL A 80 -9.35 13.16 -9.78
CA VAL A 80 -9.69 14.30 -8.91
C VAL A 80 -11.08 14.08 -8.34
N SER A 81 -11.21 14.30 -7.03
CA SER A 81 -12.48 14.24 -6.30
C SER A 81 -12.47 15.25 -5.15
N PRO A 82 -13.64 15.72 -4.68
CA PRO A 82 -13.74 16.49 -3.45
C PRO A 82 -13.23 15.68 -2.24
N SER A 83 -12.72 16.37 -1.22
CA SER A 83 -12.30 15.75 0.05
C SER A 83 -13.49 15.09 0.76
N SER A 84 -13.29 13.88 1.27
CA SER A 84 -14.20 13.24 2.21
C SER A 84 -14.08 13.83 3.63
N ALA A 85 -15.00 13.46 4.52
CA ALA A 85 -14.93 13.86 5.92
C ALA A 85 -13.66 13.32 6.63
N GLU A 86 -13.21 12.12 6.24
CA GLU A 86 -11.98 11.54 6.78
C GLU A 86 -10.74 12.33 6.33
N ASP A 87 -10.69 12.72 5.06
CA ASP A 87 -9.59 13.53 4.51
C ASP A 87 -9.47 14.86 5.28
N GLN A 88 -10.61 15.50 5.55
CA GLN A 88 -10.67 16.78 6.28
C GLN A 88 -10.25 16.65 7.74
N GLU A 89 -10.47 15.50 8.38
CA GLU A 89 -10.03 15.27 9.75
C GLU A 89 -8.53 14.96 9.83
N ALA A 90 -8.03 14.15 8.91
CA ALA A 90 -6.66 13.64 8.96
C ALA A 90 -5.61 14.51 8.24
N LEU A 91 -6.02 15.40 7.31
CA LEU A 91 -5.12 16.25 6.50
C LEU A 91 -5.27 17.75 6.82
N GLN A 92 -5.57 18.11 8.08
CA GLN A 92 -5.73 19.50 8.52
C GLN A 92 -4.46 20.34 8.40
#